data_AF-A0A7Z9M099-F1
#
_entry.id   AF-A0A7Z9M099-F1
#
_cell.length_a   1.000
_cell.length_b   1.000
_cell.length_c   1.000
_cell.angle_alpha   90.00
_cell.angle_beta   90.00
_cell.angle_gamma   90.00
#
_symmetry.space_group_name_H-M   'P 1'
#
loop_
_entity.id
_entity.type
_entity.pdbx_description
1 polymer ?
#
loop_
_entity_poly.entity_id
_entity_poly.type
_entity_poly.pdbx_seq_one_letter_code
_entity_poly.pdbx_strand_id
1 'polypeptide(L)'
;MRNFRMNKLMFTISATAVSSLLAVGSASADFTGMQFENVENNLAGLTTVRVYAGVSVGGEVDAVYGDGTNALTISSNSGFYQNQFGGYGTPSAALFGFFPSLEFDSFVTIGLLNDSGDAMLDIGIDWAGFNAGGDISTSNGTWFATPSDAQVMEVGGRVLIGQFTVNDGDSVFGSVNLQGKNADLSNWNADGVAFDSAPIPAPGAIALLGLAGVAARRRRK
;
A
#
# COMPACT_ATOMS: atom_id res chain seq x y z
N MET A 1 4.56 31.33 47.82
CA MET A 1 3.65 30.39 47.15
C MET A 1 3.73 30.63 45.64
N ARG A 2 4.50 29.81 44.89
CA ARG A 2 4.57 29.87 43.42
C ARG A 2 3.64 28.78 42.87
N ASN A 3 2.62 29.19 42.14
CA ASN A 3 1.69 28.27 41.48
C ASN A 3 2.35 27.71 40.22
N PHE A 4 2.67 26.41 40.25
CA PHE A 4 3.13 25.66 39.08
C PHE A 4 1.91 25.37 38.19
N ARG A 5 1.83 26.00 37.02
CA ARG A 5 0.84 25.63 36.00
C ARG A 5 1.34 24.39 35.27
N MET A 6 0.61 23.29 35.41
CA MET A 6 0.88 22.03 34.74
C MET A 6 0.29 22.10 33.32
N ASN A 7 1.16 22.16 32.31
CA ASN A 7 0.75 22.03 30.91
C ASN A 7 0.25 20.61 30.67
N LYS A 8 -1.04 20.44 30.34
CA LYS A 8 -1.57 19.15 29.89
C LYS A 8 -1.02 18.87 28.49
N LEU A 9 -0.07 17.94 28.41
CA LEU A 9 0.32 17.31 27.14
C LEU A 9 -0.90 16.52 26.65
N MET A 10 -1.51 16.95 25.56
CA MET A 10 -2.64 16.28 24.94
C MET A 10 -2.06 15.26 23.94
N PHE A 11 -2.05 13.99 24.32
CA PHE A 11 -1.75 12.88 23.41
C PHE A 11 -2.99 12.61 22.57
N THR A 12 -2.95 12.99 21.29
CA THR A 12 -3.94 12.58 20.30
C THR A 12 -3.61 11.14 19.90
N ILE A 13 -4.49 10.21 20.23
CA ILE A 13 -4.44 8.83 19.71
C ILE A 13 -5.10 8.88 18.34
N SER A 14 -4.29 8.84 17.28
CA SER A 14 -4.76 8.69 15.90
C SER A 14 -5.37 7.29 15.75
N ALA A 15 -6.64 7.23 15.37
CA ALA A 15 -7.30 5.97 15.08
C ALA A 15 -6.70 5.35 13.81
N THR A 16 -6.01 4.22 13.96
CA THR A 16 -5.64 3.36 12.84
C THR A 16 -6.91 2.86 12.16
N ALA A 17 -7.26 3.45 11.02
CA ALA A 17 -8.27 2.90 10.14
C ALA A 17 -7.65 1.69 9.44
N VAL A 18 -7.99 0.49 9.89
CA VAL A 18 -7.77 -0.74 9.11
C VAL A 18 -8.72 -0.65 7.93
N SER A 19 -8.19 -0.26 6.76
CA SER A 19 -8.97 -0.09 5.54
C SER A 19 -9.28 -1.46 4.93
N SER A 20 -10.52 -1.57 4.49
CA SER A 20 -11.29 -2.70 3.95
C SER A 20 -10.57 -3.76 3.10
N LEU A 21 -10.97 -5.01 3.35
CA LEU A 21 -10.75 -6.18 2.52
C LEU A 21 -11.80 -6.24 1.39
N LEU A 22 -11.37 -6.08 0.13
CA LEU A 22 -12.14 -6.41 -1.07
C LEU A 22 -11.32 -7.42 -1.88
N ALA A 23 -11.80 -8.66 -2.02
CA ALA A 23 -11.19 -9.66 -2.89
C ALA A 23 -12.28 -10.34 -3.72
N VAL A 24 -12.24 -10.13 -5.04
CA VAL A 24 -13.02 -10.89 -6.03
C VAL A 24 -12.01 -11.67 -6.88
N GLY A 25 -11.45 -12.72 -6.29
CA GLY A 25 -10.49 -13.61 -6.93
C GLY A 25 -10.53 -14.99 -6.25
N SER A 26 -10.12 -16.04 -6.96
CA SER A 26 -9.96 -17.37 -6.38
C SER A 26 -8.76 -17.39 -5.45
N ALA A 27 -8.95 -17.05 -4.18
CA ALA A 27 -7.92 -17.16 -3.16
C ALA A 27 -7.66 -18.65 -2.85
N SER A 28 -6.41 -19.08 -2.99
CA SER A 28 -5.93 -20.30 -2.33
C SER A 28 -5.82 -20.05 -0.82
N ALA A 29 -5.95 -21.11 -0.02
CA ALA A 29 -6.43 -21.08 1.37
C ALA A 29 -5.71 -20.17 2.39
N ASP A 30 -4.63 -19.48 2.01
CA ASP A 30 -3.78 -18.69 2.90
C ASP A 30 -3.50 -17.25 2.44
N PHE A 31 -3.84 -16.86 1.20
CA PHE A 31 -3.92 -15.44 0.85
C PHE A 31 -5.20 -14.85 1.45
N THR A 32 -5.06 -13.84 2.31
CA THR A 32 -6.19 -13.25 3.06
C THR A 32 -6.72 -11.97 2.43
N GLY A 33 -6.08 -11.49 1.35
CA GLY A 33 -6.50 -10.32 0.57
C GLY A 33 -5.54 -9.14 0.67
N MET A 34 -5.80 -8.11 -0.14
CA MET A 34 -5.03 -6.88 -0.12
C MET A 34 -5.36 -6.03 1.11
N GLN A 35 -4.36 -5.40 1.70
CA GLN A 35 -4.49 -4.54 2.87
C GLN A 35 -3.75 -3.21 2.65
N PHE A 36 -4.20 -2.15 3.31
CA PHE A 36 -3.67 -0.80 3.11
C PHE A 36 -3.41 -0.08 4.42
N GLU A 37 -2.37 0.74 4.44
CA GLU A 37 -2.07 1.65 5.54
C GLU A 37 -1.73 3.04 4.99
N ASN A 38 -2.45 4.05 5.46
CA ASN A 38 -2.08 5.44 5.21
C ASN A 38 -1.00 5.85 6.21
N VAL A 39 0.08 6.42 5.71
CA VAL A 39 1.25 6.83 6.48
C VAL A 39 1.34 8.35 6.47
N GLU A 40 1.47 8.93 7.66
CA GLU A 40 1.76 10.36 7.80
C GLU A 40 3.18 10.65 7.29
N ASN A 41 3.28 11.50 6.27
CA ASN A 41 4.53 11.72 5.53
C ASN A 41 5.10 13.14 5.67
N ASN A 42 4.37 14.06 6.30
CA ASN A 42 4.71 15.48 6.41
C ASN A 42 4.97 16.19 5.05
N LEU A 43 4.52 15.59 3.94
CA LEU A 43 4.59 16.18 2.61
C LEU A 43 3.30 16.93 2.32
N ALA A 44 3.40 18.23 2.03
CA ALA A 44 2.21 19.06 1.84
C ALA A 44 1.43 18.63 0.59
N GLY A 45 0.15 18.28 0.77
CA GLY A 45 -0.75 17.91 -0.32
C GLY A 45 -0.57 16.48 -0.85
N LEU A 46 0.24 15.65 -0.18
CA LEU A 46 0.51 14.28 -0.57
C LEU A 46 0.19 13.32 0.57
N THR A 47 -0.36 12.16 0.22
CA THR A 47 -0.60 11.04 1.14
C THR A 47 0.21 9.82 0.70
N THR A 48 0.84 9.14 1.65
CA THR A 48 1.58 7.90 1.41
C THR A 48 0.73 6.71 1.80
N VAL A 49 0.60 5.75 0.88
CA VAL A 49 -0.14 4.50 1.05
C VAL A 49 0.83 3.34 0.97
N ARG A 50 0.83 2.48 1.98
CA ARG A 50 1.50 1.18 1.93
C ARG A 50 0.49 0.11 1.54
N VAL A 51 0.84 -0.65 0.51
CA VAL A 51 0.02 -1.73 -0.05
C VAL A 51 0.64 -3.06 0.37
N TYR A 52 -0.17 -3.90 1.01
CA TYR A 52 0.25 -5.19 1.54
C TYR A 52 -0.56 -6.32 0.92
N ALA A 53 0.09 -7.47 0.76
CA ALA A 53 -0.57 -8.74 0.60
C ALA A 53 -0.77 -9.37 1.99
N GLY A 54 -2.02 -9.58 2.38
CA GLY A 54 -2.36 -10.30 3.59
C GLY A 54 -2.16 -11.80 3.41
N VAL A 55 -1.52 -12.45 4.37
CA VAL A 55 -1.25 -13.90 4.35
C VAL A 55 -1.42 -14.49 5.75
N SER A 56 -1.68 -15.79 5.83
CA SER A 56 -1.71 -16.53 7.09
C SER A 56 -0.38 -16.42 7.85
N VAL A 57 -0.44 -16.54 9.19
CA VAL A 57 0.75 -16.48 10.06
C VAL A 57 1.80 -17.50 9.62
N GLY A 58 3.05 -17.05 9.49
CA GLY A 58 4.16 -17.85 8.99
C GLY A 58 4.18 -18.09 7.48
N GLY A 59 3.27 -17.47 6.72
CA GLY A 59 3.33 -17.42 5.27
C GLY A 59 4.35 -16.41 4.74
N GLU A 60 4.63 -16.50 3.45
CA GLU A 60 5.51 -15.61 2.71
C GLU A 60 4.89 -15.17 1.38
N VAL A 61 5.34 -14.03 0.85
CA VAL A 61 5.05 -13.54 -0.50
C VAL A 61 6.38 -13.47 -1.24
N ASP A 62 6.53 -14.26 -2.30
CA ASP A 62 7.80 -14.42 -3.01
C ASP A 62 7.86 -13.55 -4.27
N ALA A 63 6.72 -13.30 -4.90
CA ALA A 63 6.66 -12.61 -6.17
C ALA A 63 5.36 -11.84 -6.37
N VAL A 64 5.48 -10.71 -7.07
CA VAL A 64 4.37 -9.99 -7.70
C VAL A 64 4.63 -9.99 -9.19
N TYR A 65 3.64 -10.36 -9.99
CA TYR A 65 3.84 -10.57 -11.43
C TYR A 65 2.62 -10.21 -12.27
N GLY A 66 2.88 -10.00 -13.57
CA GLY A 66 1.90 -9.90 -14.63
C GLY A 66 2.19 -10.92 -15.72
N ASP A 67 1.15 -11.56 -16.22
CA ASP A 67 1.24 -12.52 -17.33
C ASP A 67 0.22 -12.19 -18.43
N GLY A 68 0.21 -12.99 -19.51
CA GLY A 68 -0.66 -12.77 -20.65
C GLY A 68 -2.16 -12.98 -20.37
N THR A 69 -2.51 -13.60 -19.24
CA THR A 69 -3.90 -13.81 -18.79
C THR A 69 -4.33 -12.69 -17.83
N ASN A 70 -3.49 -12.40 -16.85
CA ASN A 70 -3.72 -11.39 -15.83
C ASN A 70 -2.56 -10.40 -15.86
N ALA A 71 -2.76 -9.25 -16.51
CA ALA A 71 -1.76 -8.19 -16.50
C ALA A 71 -1.64 -7.59 -15.08
N LEU A 72 -0.40 -7.29 -14.70
CA LEU A 72 -0.10 -6.49 -13.51
C LEU A 72 -0.33 -5.02 -13.84
N THR A 73 -1.14 -4.35 -13.03
CA THR A 73 -1.34 -2.91 -13.09
C THR A 73 -1.31 -2.31 -11.69
N ILE A 74 -0.61 -1.18 -11.54
CA ILE A 74 -0.67 -0.32 -10.36
C ILE A 74 -0.67 1.13 -10.87
N SER A 75 -1.77 1.82 -10.62
CA SER A 75 -2.05 3.17 -11.10
C SER A 75 -2.54 4.06 -9.95
N SER A 76 -2.52 5.37 -10.19
CA SER A 76 -3.21 6.35 -9.35
C SER A 76 -3.99 7.35 -10.20
N ASN A 77 -4.80 8.20 -9.58
CA ASN A 77 -5.61 9.17 -10.33
C ASN A 77 -4.75 10.24 -11.03
N SER A 78 -3.63 10.64 -10.42
CA SER A 78 -2.82 11.78 -10.88
C SER A 78 -1.32 11.47 -10.99
N GLY A 79 -0.93 10.19 -10.96
CA GLY A 79 0.46 9.75 -10.94
C GLY A 79 1.04 9.61 -9.52
N PHE A 80 2.30 9.21 -9.47
CA PHE A 80 3.04 8.96 -8.25
C PHE A 80 4.09 10.03 -8.00
N TYR A 81 4.27 10.41 -6.73
CA TYR A 81 5.43 11.17 -6.30
C TYR A 81 6.70 10.30 -6.47
N GLN A 82 7.71 10.87 -7.12
CA GLN A 82 9.03 10.28 -7.30
C GLN A 82 10.10 11.23 -6.78
N ASN A 83 10.93 10.75 -5.87
CA ASN A 83 12.05 11.50 -5.32
C ASN A 83 13.24 11.43 -6.28
N GLN A 84 13.95 12.55 -6.47
CA GLN A 84 15.13 12.59 -7.36
C GLN A 84 16.28 11.66 -6.95
N PHE A 85 16.31 11.20 -5.69
CA PHE A 85 17.31 10.28 -5.16
C PHE A 85 16.78 8.85 -4.97
N GLY A 86 15.52 8.61 -5.36
CA GLY A 86 14.88 7.32 -5.26
C GLY A 86 14.78 6.64 -6.62
N GLY A 87 13.77 5.78 -6.74
CA GLY A 87 13.55 4.94 -7.91
C GLY A 87 12.58 3.81 -7.59
N TYR A 88 12.47 2.86 -8.51
CA TYR A 88 11.46 1.82 -8.43
C TYR A 88 11.61 0.87 -7.23
N GLY A 89 12.83 0.67 -6.71
CA GLY A 89 13.12 -0.21 -5.58
C GLY A 89 13.20 0.54 -4.25
N THR A 90 13.44 -0.19 -3.17
CA THR A 90 13.47 0.40 -1.83
C THR A 90 14.52 1.53 -1.73
N PRO A 91 14.18 2.65 -1.07
CA PRO A 91 15.07 3.80 -1.02
C PRO A 91 16.22 3.61 -0.04
N SER A 92 17.34 4.32 -0.25
CA SER A 92 18.51 4.15 0.62
C SER A 92 18.36 4.80 1.99
N ALA A 93 18.40 4.00 3.05
CA ALA A 93 18.25 4.48 4.43
C ALA A 93 19.34 5.48 4.83
N ALA A 94 20.54 5.34 4.26
CA ALA A 94 21.67 6.24 4.50
C ALA A 94 21.40 7.69 4.05
N LEU A 95 20.43 7.89 3.14
CA LEU A 95 20.10 9.20 2.58
C LEU A 95 18.98 9.93 3.34
N PHE A 96 18.21 9.26 4.20
CA PHE A 96 17.04 9.86 4.88
C PHE A 96 17.40 11.04 5.77
N GLY A 97 18.58 11.02 6.40
CA GLY A 97 19.05 12.15 7.22
C GLY A 97 19.33 13.43 6.42
N PHE A 98 19.56 13.31 5.11
CA PHE A 98 19.82 14.42 4.20
C PHE A 98 18.59 14.80 3.38
N PHE A 99 17.80 13.81 3.00
CA PHE A 99 16.60 13.96 2.17
C PHE A 99 15.42 13.23 2.83
N PRO A 100 14.80 13.78 3.87
CA PRO A 100 13.72 13.10 4.60
C PRO A 100 12.52 12.71 3.74
N SER A 101 12.23 13.47 2.67
CA SER A 101 11.14 13.14 1.74
C SER A 101 11.38 11.86 0.94
N LEU A 102 12.61 11.33 0.91
CA LEU A 102 12.93 10.07 0.24
C LEU A 102 12.32 8.86 0.96
N GLU A 103 12.11 8.93 2.28
CA GLU A 103 11.44 7.87 3.04
C GLU A 103 10.00 7.62 2.57
N PHE A 104 9.41 8.63 1.93
CA PHE A 104 8.04 8.64 1.41
C PHE A 104 8.02 8.62 -0.13
N ASP A 105 9.09 8.14 -0.76
CA ASP A 105 9.09 7.91 -2.20
C ASP A 105 8.13 6.77 -2.61
N SER A 106 7.79 6.71 -3.89
CA SER A 106 6.99 5.61 -4.46
C SER A 106 7.88 4.51 -5.02
N PHE A 107 7.78 3.31 -4.45
CA PHE A 107 8.60 2.15 -4.80
C PHE A 107 7.84 0.82 -4.63
N VAL A 108 8.30 -0.21 -5.33
CA VAL A 108 7.92 -1.60 -5.11
C VAL A 108 8.94 -2.30 -4.22
N THR A 109 8.50 -3.32 -3.50
CA THR A 109 9.33 -4.08 -2.57
C THR A 109 8.75 -5.47 -2.36
N ILE A 110 9.49 -6.32 -1.68
CA ILE A 110 8.92 -7.39 -0.86
C ILE A 110 9.39 -7.22 0.59
N GLY A 111 8.47 -6.82 1.46
CA GLY A 111 8.64 -6.80 2.92
C GLY A 111 9.50 -5.69 3.54
N LEU A 112 10.14 -4.82 2.75
CA LEU A 112 11.12 -3.85 3.24
C LEU A 112 10.72 -2.40 2.94
N LEU A 113 11.16 -1.47 3.81
CA LEU A 113 10.90 -0.04 3.67
C LEU A 113 12.12 0.75 3.16
N ASN A 114 13.27 0.09 3.07
CA ASN A 114 14.55 0.66 2.64
C ASN A 114 15.49 -0.45 2.18
N ASP A 115 16.64 -0.04 1.64
CA ASP A 115 17.68 -0.91 1.09
C ASP A 115 18.39 -1.84 2.08
N SER A 116 18.12 -1.73 3.39
CA SER A 116 18.77 -2.56 4.40
C SER A 116 18.32 -4.02 4.33
N GLY A 117 19.13 -4.85 3.68
CA GLY A 117 18.86 -6.28 3.51
C GLY A 117 17.95 -6.58 2.34
N ASP A 118 17.70 -5.59 1.47
CA ASP A 118 16.96 -5.79 0.24
C ASP A 118 17.78 -6.64 -0.74
N ALA A 119 17.15 -7.73 -1.19
CA ALA A 119 17.67 -8.61 -2.23
C ALA A 119 16.60 -8.90 -3.28
N MET A 120 15.64 -7.99 -3.45
CA MET A 120 14.64 -8.05 -4.50
C MET A 120 15.30 -7.99 -5.88
N LEU A 121 14.80 -8.81 -6.79
CA LEU A 121 15.16 -8.85 -8.20
C LEU A 121 13.91 -8.58 -9.04
N ASP A 122 14.12 -8.16 -10.27
CA ASP A 122 13.04 -7.96 -11.23
C ASP A 122 13.44 -8.43 -12.63
N ILE A 123 12.42 -8.76 -13.43
CA ILE A 123 12.59 -9.12 -14.84
C ILE A 123 11.32 -8.75 -15.63
N GLY A 124 11.49 -8.22 -16.84
CA GLY A 124 10.38 -8.00 -17.78
C GLY A 124 9.47 -6.81 -17.44
N ILE A 125 9.93 -5.88 -16.58
CA ILE A 125 9.23 -4.64 -16.27
C ILE A 125 10.06 -3.46 -16.79
N ASP A 126 9.42 -2.55 -17.51
CA ASP A 126 10.02 -1.26 -17.87
C ASP A 126 9.66 -0.21 -16.81
N TRP A 127 10.66 0.15 -16.00
CA TRP A 127 10.49 1.10 -14.89
C TRP A 127 10.57 2.56 -15.31
N ALA A 128 10.88 2.87 -16.57
CA ALA A 128 11.07 4.26 -17.01
C ALA A 128 9.83 5.12 -16.80
N GLY A 129 8.64 4.56 -17.06
CA GLY A 129 7.37 5.24 -16.81
C GLY A 129 7.13 5.49 -15.31
N PHE A 130 7.31 4.47 -14.49
CA PHE A 130 7.10 4.56 -13.04
C PHE A 130 8.08 5.53 -12.35
N ASN A 131 9.37 5.48 -12.70
CA ASN A 131 10.38 6.40 -12.20
C ASN A 131 10.14 7.86 -12.64
N ALA A 132 9.31 8.09 -13.65
CA ALA A 132 8.84 9.41 -14.07
C ALA A 132 7.51 9.82 -13.42
N GLY A 133 7.00 9.04 -12.47
CA GLY A 133 5.73 9.26 -11.76
C GLY A 133 4.50 8.67 -12.46
N GLY A 134 4.69 7.82 -13.47
CA GLY A 134 3.61 7.14 -14.19
C GLY A 134 3.25 5.78 -13.60
N ASP A 135 2.32 5.08 -14.26
CA ASP A 135 1.82 3.78 -13.81
C ASP A 135 2.82 2.63 -13.98
N ILE A 136 2.59 1.54 -13.24
CA ILE A 136 3.22 0.24 -13.49
C ILE A 136 2.23 -0.60 -14.30
N SER A 137 2.66 -1.09 -15.47
CA SER A 137 1.88 -2.05 -16.25
C SER A 137 2.78 -3.04 -16.97
N THR A 138 2.51 -4.33 -16.80
CA THR A 138 3.18 -5.41 -17.54
C THR A 138 2.28 -6.63 -17.67
N SER A 139 2.45 -7.38 -18.75
CA SER A 139 1.83 -8.69 -18.98
C SER A 139 2.88 -9.80 -19.13
N ASN A 140 4.14 -9.52 -18.79
CA ASN A 140 5.23 -10.50 -18.84
C ASN A 140 6.40 -10.06 -17.95
N GLY A 141 6.10 -9.64 -16.72
CA GLY A 141 7.10 -9.08 -15.82
C GLY A 141 6.79 -9.36 -14.37
N THR A 142 7.84 -9.34 -13.55
CA THR A 142 7.75 -9.63 -12.11
C THR A 142 8.85 -8.91 -11.35
N TRP A 143 8.57 -8.58 -10.09
CA TRP A 143 9.59 -8.44 -9.06
C TRP A 143 9.39 -9.54 -8.00
N PHE A 144 10.51 -10.03 -7.47
CA PHE A 144 10.52 -11.20 -6.60
C PHE A 144 11.73 -11.17 -5.66
N ALA A 145 11.66 -11.98 -4.62
CA ALA A 145 12.74 -12.23 -3.67
C ALA A 145 12.90 -13.73 -3.46
N THR A 146 14.04 -14.15 -2.93
CA THR A 146 14.30 -15.58 -2.72
C THR A 146 13.33 -16.13 -1.66
N PRO A 147 12.59 -17.21 -1.96
CA PRO A 147 11.74 -17.84 -0.97
C PRO A 147 12.51 -18.23 0.29
N SER A 148 11.88 -18.12 1.45
CA SER A 148 12.48 -18.32 2.78
C SER A 148 13.53 -17.30 3.22
N ASP A 149 13.81 -16.24 2.44
CA ASP A 149 14.55 -15.08 2.95
C ASP A 149 13.70 -14.31 3.97
N ALA A 150 14.34 -13.62 4.92
CA ALA A 150 13.62 -12.87 5.95
C ALA A 150 12.67 -11.78 5.36
N GLN A 151 12.99 -11.23 4.18
CA GLN A 151 12.19 -10.19 3.54
C GLN A 151 10.85 -10.69 2.98
N VAL A 152 10.73 -11.98 2.61
CA VAL A 152 9.50 -12.53 2.04
C VAL A 152 8.48 -12.91 3.11
N MET A 153 8.94 -13.13 4.34
CA MET A 153 8.11 -13.58 5.45
C MET A 153 7.13 -12.51 5.90
N GLU A 154 5.93 -12.94 6.30
CA GLU A 154 4.95 -12.05 6.89
C GLU A 154 5.45 -11.37 8.17
N VAL A 155 5.01 -10.14 8.36
CA VAL A 155 5.09 -9.43 9.64
C VAL A 155 3.72 -8.92 10.04
N GLY A 156 3.08 -9.62 10.98
CA GLY A 156 1.74 -9.27 11.47
C GLY A 156 0.62 -9.71 10.52
N GLY A 157 0.81 -10.83 9.81
CA GLY A 157 -0.15 -11.41 8.88
C GLY A 157 -0.19 -10.75 7.51
N ARG A 158 0.88 -10.04 7.12
CA ARG A 158 0.98 -9.31 5.86
C ARG A 158 2.42 -9.08 5.43
N VAL A 159 2.63 -8.95 4.12
CA VAL A 159 3.92 -8.58 3.49
C VAL A 159 3.71 -7.32 2.68
N LEU A 160 4.60 -6.34 2.85
CA LEU A 160 4.57 -5.10 2.05
C LEU A 160 4.96 -5.42 0.61
N ILE A 161 4.16 -4.99 -0.37
CA ILE A 161 4.48 -5.18 -1.79
C ILE A 161 4.83 -3.86 -2.51
N GLY A 162 4.57 -2.72 -1.86
CA GLY A 162 4.92 -1.41 -2.36
C GLY A 162 4.45 -0.29 -1.43
N GLN A 163 5.12 0.85 -1.54
CA GLN A 163 4.73 2.11 -0.93
C GLN A 163 4.54 3.12 -2.05
N PHE A 164 3.44 3.88 -2.01
CA PHE A 164 3.08 4.80 -3.07
C PHE A 164 2.61 6.11 -2.47
N THR A 165 3.21 7.20 -2.91
CA THR A 165 2.82 8.54 -2.49
C THR A 165 2.07 9.22 -3.64
N VAL A 166 0.86 9.66 -3.34
CA VAL A 166 -0.09 10.25 -4.31
C VAL A 166 -0.61 11.58 -3.77
N ASN A 167 -1.34 12.34 -4.59
CA ASN A 167 -2.00 13.55 -4.12
C ASN A 167 -3.05 13.23 -3.03
N ASP A 168 -3.25 14.16 -2.11
CA ASP A 168 -4.31 14.04 -1.12
C ASP A 168 -5.69 13.84 -1.78
N GLY A 169 -6.36 12.75 -1.43
CA GLY A 169 -7.66 12.38 -1.99
C GLY A 169 -7.61 11.44 -3.20
N ASP A 170 -6.42 11.18 -3.75
CA ASP A 170 -6.22 10.14 -4.76
C ASP A 170 -6.12 8.76 -4.10
N SER A 171 -6.35 7.71 -4.89
CA SER A 171 -6.13 6.33 -4.50
C SER A 171 -5.10 5.63 -5.38
N VAL A 172 -4.60 4.51 -4.86
CA VAL A 172 -3.73 3.56 -5.57
C VAL A 172 -4.58 2.34 -5.87
N PHE A 173 -4.69 1.99 -7.15
CA PHE A 173 -5.58 0.92 -7.60
C PHE A 173 -4.96 0.13 -8.75
N GLY A 174 -5.47 -1.07 -8.97
CA GLY A 174 -5.00 -1.92 -10.05
C GLY A 174 -5.34 -3.38 -9.85
N SER A 175 -4.56 -4.25 -10.50
CA SER A 175 -4.67 -5.70 -10.43
C SER A 175 -3.28 -6.30 -10.29
N VAL A 176 -3.09 -7.15 -9.30
CA VAL A 176 -1.83 -7.87 -9.07
C VAL A 176 -2.03 -9.37 -9.14
N ASN A 177 -1.00 -10.09 -9.58
CA ASN A 177 -0.88 -11.51 -9.30
C ASN A 177 0.23 -11.70 -8.28
N LEU A 178 0.02 -12.67 -7.39
CA LEU A 178 0.88 -12.92 -6.24
C LEU A 178 1.13 -14.42 -6.12
N GLN A 179 2.37 -14.76 -5.76
CA GLN A 179 2.75 -16.11 -5.40
C GLN A 179 3.54 -16.08 -4.10
N GLY A 180 3.40 -17.15 -3.31
CA GLY A 180 4.26 -17.39 -2.16
C GLY A 180 4.13 -18.80 -1.60
N LYS A 181 4.56 -18.97 -0.35
CA LYS A 181 4.38 -20.20 0.42
C LYS A 181 3.61 -19.99 1.71
N ASN A 182 3.02 -21.08 2.15
CA ASN A 182 2.37 -21.21 3.45
C ASN A 182 3.39 -21.66 4.49
N ALA A 183 3.01 -21.58 5.77
CA ALA A 183 3.84 -22.07 6.87
C ALA A 183 4.17 -23.58 6.77
N ASP A 184 3.36 -24.35 6.06
CA ASP A 184 3.59 -25.78 5.78
C ASP A 184 4.41 -26.03 4.49
N LEU A 185 4.96 -24.98 3.89
CA LEU A 185 5.76 -24.95 2.65
C LEU A 185 4.99 -25.27 1.37
N SER A 186 3.67 -25.46 1.43
CA SER A 186 2.84 -25.53 0.23
C SER A 186 2.78 -24.18 -0.47
N ASN A 187 2.73 -24.19 -1.81
CA ASN A 187 2.66 -22.97 -2.59
C ASN A 187 1.21 -22.46 -2.65
N TRP A 188 1.07 -21.14 -2.68
CA TRP A 188 -0.20 -20.46 -2.94
C TRP A 188 -0.01 -19.46 -4.08
N ASN A 189 -1.07 -19.28 -4.86
CA ASN A 189 -1.17 -18.24 -5.88
C ASN A 189 -2.48 -17.46 -5.68
N ALA A 190 -2.44 -16.18 -6.04
CA ALA A 190 -3.62 -15.32 -6.14
C ALA A 190 -3.48 -14.47 -7.41
N ASP A 191 -4.26 -14.80 -8.43
CA ASP A 191 -4.21 -14.15 -9.75
C ASP A 191 -5.39 -13.19 -9.93
N GLY A 192 -5.15 -12.08 -10.65
CA GLY A 192 -6.17 -11.09 -11.00
C GLY A 192 -6.76 -10.38 -9.78
N VAL A 193 -5.97 -10.19 -8.72
CA VAL A 193 -6.42 -9.58 -7.47
C VAL A 193 -6.56 -8.08 -7.68
N ALA A 194 -7.79 -7.66 -7.98
CA ALA A 194 -8.14 -6.24 -8.08
C ALA A 194 -8.12 -5.58 -6.69
N PHE A 195 -7.62 -4.34 -6.63
CA PHE A 195 -7.51 -3.59 -5.39
C PHE A 195 -7.67 -2.08 -5.64
N ASP A 196 -8.13 -1.35 -4.62
CA ASP A 196 -8.25 0.10 -4.63
C ASP A 196 -8.10 0.61 -3.19
N SER A 197 -7.15 1.51 -2.96
CA SER A 197 -6.89 2.11 -1.65
C SER A 197 -7.87 3.24 -1.28
N ALA A 198 -8.85 3.53 -2.15
CA ALA A 198 -9.86 4.55 -1.89
C ALA A 198 -10.52 4.31 -0.52
N PRO A 199 -10.65 5.34 0.33
CA PRO A 199 -11.36 5.21 1.58
C PRO A 199 -12.80 4.77 1.29
N ILE A 200 -13.20 3.58 1.74
CA ILE A 200 -14.62 3.22 1.72
C ILE A 200 -15.31 4.22 2.65
N PRO A 201 -16.29 5.02 2.17
CA PRO A 201 -16.99 5.93 3.03
C PRO A 201 -17.58 5.12 4.18
N ALA A 202 -17.23 5.46 5.42
CA ALA A 202 -17.81 4.83 6.59
C ALA A 202 -19.34 4.78 6.38
N PRO A 203 -20.03 3.65 6.64
CA PRO A 203 -21.47 3.52 6.36
C PRO A 203 -22.33 4.67 6.91
N GLY A 204 -21.86 5.37 7.96
CA GLY A 204 -22.48 6.57 8.52
C GLY A 204 -22.42 7.86 7.67
N ALA A 205 -21.45 8.02 6.76
CA ALA A 205 -21.35 9.18 5.88
C ALA A 205 -22.47 9.20 4.82
N ILE A 206 -22.87 8.01 4.33
CA ILE A 206 -24.01 7.86 3.41
C ILE A 206 -25.34 8.10 4.16
N ALA A 207 -25.45 7.65 5.40
CA ALA A 207 -26.64 7.86 6.22
C ALA A 207 -26.90 9.34 6.56
N LEU A 208 -25.84 10.13 6.79
CA LEU A 208 -25.98 11.57 7.08
C LEU A 208 -26.38 12.40 5.86
N LEU A 209 -25.89 12.07 4.66
CA LEU A 209 -26.40 12.68 3.42
C LEU A 209 -27.88 12.32 3.19
N GLY A 210 -28.27 11.08 3.48
CA GLY A 210 -29.67 10.65 3.41
C GLY A 210 -30.59 11.39 4.39
N LEU A 211 -30.11 11.68 5.61
CA LEU A 211 -30.90 12.37 6.63
C LEU A 211 -30.96 13.89 6.41
N ALA A 212 -29.89 14.52 5.90
CA ALA A 212 -29.88 15.94 5.54
C ALA A 212 -30.85 16.26 4.39
N GLY A 213 -31.03 15.35 3.43
CA GLY A 213 -32.02 15.48 2.35
C GLY A 213 -33.47 15.44 2.83
N VAL A 214 -33.76 14.76 3.94
CA VAL A 214 -35.12 14.64 4.51
C VAL A 214 -35.48 15.86 5.37
N ALA A 215 -34.51 16.50 6.04
CA ALA A 215 -34.76 17.64 6.92
C ALA A 215 -35.09 18.96 6.19
N ALA A 216 -34.80 19.08 4.89
CA ALA A 216 -35.00 20.34 4.15
C ALA A 216 -36.44 20.58 3.66
N ARG A 217 -37.38 19.64 3.83
CA ARG A 217 -38.73 19.75 3.26
C ARG A 217 -39.84 20.00 4.29
N ARG A 218 -39.79 21.10 5.04
CA ARG A 218 -41.02 21.77 5.52
C ARG A 218 -40.82 23.19 6.06
N ARG A 219 -41.00 24.20 5.21
CA ARG A 219 -41.64 25.46 5.61
C ARG A 219 -42.27 26.17 4.40
N ARG A 220 -43.57 25.91 4.20
CA ARG A 220 -44.49 26.79 3.48
C ARG A 220 -45.84 26.77 4.20
N LYS A 221 -46.07 27.75 5.05
CA LYS A 221 -47.16 28.74 5.01
C LYS A 221 -46.98 29.67 6.19
#